data_AF-A0A6L5K676-F1
#
_entry.id   AF-A0A6L5K676-F1
#
_cell.length_a   1.000
_cell.length_b   1.000
_cell.length_c   1.000
_cell.angle_alpha   90.00
_cell.angle_beta   90.00
_cell.angle_gamma   90.00
#
_symmetry.space_group_name_H-M   'P 1'
#
loop_
_entity.id
_entity.type
_entity.pdbx_description
1 polymer ?
#
loop_
_entity_poly.entity_id
_entity_poly.type
_entity_poly.pdbx_seq_one_letter_code
_entity_poly.pdbx_strand_id
1 'polypeptide(L)'
;MIPIKMLDEGIHLCQENVDRLIHDAYILDKEGSHGHAFALAVLAMEEYAKKLILVACAISPDVTDETLSKAFQSHDYKLEWACDKLIRALPDASQGKPLQEKVEELKGLLSELKLSCLYVDYDEEIGWIDPNRPNVKGGAQTQVRYMGELIKATEQWVSEAYWVWRGRLTE
;
A
#
# COMPACT_ATOMS: atom_id res chain seq x y z
N MET A 1 3.67 -21.94 5.07
CA MET A 1 3.65 -21.64 3.63
C MET A 1 2.23 -21.38 3.19
N ILE A 2 1.94 -20.22 2.61
CA ILE A 2 0.67 -20.04 1.88
C ILE A 2 0.77 -20.96 0.66
N PRO A 3 -0.11 -21.97 0.50
CA PRO A 3 -0.03 -22.84 -0.66
C PRO A 3 -0.16 -22.01 -1.95
N ILE A 4 0.63 -22.31 -2.99
CA ILE A 4 0.63 -21.56 -4.26
C ILE A 4 -0.80 -21.39 -4.81
N LYS A 5 -1.62 -22.45 -4.71
CA LYS A 5 -3.04 -22.46 -5.12
C LYS A 5 -3.94 -21.45 -4.37
N MET A 6 -3.49 -20.95 -3.22
CA MET A 6 -4.20 -19.95 -2.40
C MET A 6 -3.67 -18.53 -2.64
N LEU A 7 -2.58 -18.36 -3.40
CA LEU A 7 -2.03 -17.03 -3.69
C LEU A 7 -3.00 -16.19 -4.53
N ASP A 8 -3.63 -16.78 -5.54
CA ASP A 8 -4.64 -16.10 -6.37
C ASP A 8 -5.80 -15.57 -5.53
N GLU A 9 -6.30 -16.37 -4.58
CA GLU A 9 -7.35 -15.96 -3.65
C GLU A 9 -6.87 -14.81 -2.75
N GLY A 10 -5.67 -14.92 -2.18
CA GLY A 10 -5.10 -13.86 -1.33
C GLY A 10 -4.89 -12.54 -2.09
N ILE A 11 -4.39 -12.60 -3.32
CA ILE A 11 -4.20 -11.43 -4.20
C ILE A 11 -5.56 -10.76 -4.45
N HIS A 12 -6.60 -11.55 -4.73
CA HIS A 12 -7.93 -11.04 -4.97
C HIS A 12 -8.53 -10.39 -3.73
N LEU A 13 -8.46 -11.05 -2.57
CA LEU A 13 -8.98 -10.52 -1.30
C LEU A 13 -8.27 -9.23 -0.88
N CYS A 14 -6.95 -9.14 -1.05
CA CYS A 14 -6.24 -7.90 -0.81
C CYS A 14 -6.71 -6.79 -1.75
N GLN A 15 -6.90 -7.07 -3.05
CA GLN A 15 -7.40 -6.06 -3.98
C GLN A 15 -8.80 -5.56 -3.61
N GLU A 16 -9.75 -6.47 -3.33
CA GLU A 16 -11.10 -6.08 -2.90
C GLU A 16 -11.07 -5.20 -1.64
N ASN A 17 -10.15 -5.50 -0.71
CA ASN A 17 -10.02 -4.72 0.51
C ASN A 17 -9.39 -3.35 0.26
N VAL A 18 -8.40 -3.24 -0.64
CA VAL A 18 -7.85 -1.96 -1.11
C VAL A 18 -8.95 -1.08 -1.70
N ASP A 19 -9.79 -1.65 -2.58
CA ASP A 19 -10.87 -0.92 -3.24
C ASP A 19 -11.89 -0.39 -2.23
N ARG A 20 -12.27 -1.21 -1.25
CA ARG A 20 -13.15 -0.79 -0.14
C ARG A 20 -12.53 0.33 0.69
N LEU A 21 -11.28 0.19 1.11
CA LEU A 21 -10.61 1.19 1.95
C LEU A 21 -10.48 2.55 1.25
N ILE A 22 -10.15 2.57 -0.05
CA ILE A 22 -10.11 3.81 -0.84
C ILE A 22 -11.49 4.43 -1.00
N HIS A 23 -12.51 3.60 -1.23
CA HIS A 23 -13.90 4.07 -1.33
C HIS A 23 -14.35 4.73 -0.02
N ASP A 24 -14.12 4.07 1.11
CA ASP A 24 -14.47 4.56 2.43
C ASP A 24 -13.68 5.83 2.79
N ALA A 25 -12.39 5.89 2.44
CA ALA A 25 -11.58 7.09 2.58
C ALA A 25 -12.20 8.28 1.84
N TYR A 26 -12.66 8.08 0.61
CA TYR A 26 -13.31 9.11 -0.19
C TYR A 26 -14.64 9.59 0.40
N ILE A 27 -15.44 8.68 0.98
CA ILE A 27 -16.67 9.04 1.71
C ILE A 27 -16.33 9.91 2.92
N LEU A 28 -15.38 9.47 3.76
CA LEU A 28 -14.99 10.22 4.96
C LEU A 28 -14.47 11.61 4.62
N ASP A 29 -13.70 11.73 3.53
CA ASP A 29 -13.19 13.02 3.09
C ASP A 29 -14.31 14.00 2.70
N LYS A 30 -15.31 13.49 1.96
CA LYS A 30 -16.49 14.26 1.57
C LYS A 30 -17.32 14.75 2.76
N GLU A 31 -17.43 13.93 3.79
CA GLU A 31 -18.14 14.28 5.03
C GLU A 31 -17.29 15.17 5.97
N GLY A 32 -16.10 15.59 5.56
CA GLY A 32 -15.23 16.49 6.32
C GLY A 32 -14.35 15.80 7.36
N SER A 33 -14.38 14.47 7.42
CA SER A 33 -13.57 13.65 8.32
C SER A 33 -12.19 13.35 7.73
N HIS A 34 -11.44 14.41 7.43
CA HIS A 34 -10.20 14.37 6.64
C HIS A 34 -9.08 13.53 7.26
N GLY A 35 -8.89 13.59 8.58
CA GLY A 35 -7.89 12.76 9.26
C GLY A 35 -8.18 11.27 9.07
N HIS A 36 -9.39 10.84 9.40
CA HIS A 36 -9.78 9.43 9.23
C HIS A 36 -9.76 8.99 7.76
N ALA A 37 -10.13 9.87 6.82
CA ALA A 37 -10.02 9.60 5.39
C ALA A 37 -8.57 9.29 4.99
N PHE A 38 -7.63 10.12 5.43
CA PHE A 38 -6.21 9.89 5.21
C PHE A 38 -5.75 8.57 5.85
N ALA A 39 -6.14 8.29 7.09
CA ALA A 39 -5.77 7.05 7.77
C ALA A 39 -6.27 5.80 7.02
N LEU A 40 -7.49 5.82 6.46
CA LEU A 40 -7.99 4.73 5.62
C LEU A 40 -7.20 4.59 4.31
N ALA A 41 -6.77 5.69 3.69
CA ALA A 41 -5.91 5.63 2.51
C ALA A 41 -4.53 5.02 2.82
N VAL A 42 -3.95 5.31 4.00
CA VAL A 42 -2.73 4.63 4.47
C VAL A 42 -2.95 3.12 4.61
N LEU A 43 -4.08 2.71 5.23
CA LEU A 43 -4.41 1.29 5.35
C LEU A 43 -4.60 0.63 3.98
N ALA A 44 -5.20 1.32 3.00
CA ALA A 44 -5.31 0.82 1.64
C ALA A 44 -3.92 0.58 1.02
N MET A 45 -2.97 1.50 1.22
CA MET A 45 -1.59 1.31 0.77
C MET A 45 -0.90 0.12 1.45
N GLU A 46 -1.09 -0.07 2.75
CA GLU A 46 -0.56 -1.22 3.48
C GLU A 46 -1.13 -2.55 2.96
N GLU A 47 -2.42 -2.57 2.65
CA GLU A 47 -3.09 -3.75 2.10
C GLU A 47 -2.64 -4.03 0.66
N TYR A 48 -2.45 -2.97 -0.13
CA TYR A 48 -1.89 -3.07 -1.46
C TYR A 48 -0.46 -3.62 -1.43
N ALA A 49 0.36 -3.20 -0.45
CA ALA A 49 1.69 -3.76 -0.24
C ALA A 49 1.65 -5.28 0.00
N LYS A 50 0.66 -5.79 0.75
CA LYS A 50 0.47 -7.24 0.94
C LYS A 50 0.15 -7.95 -0.38
N LYS A 51 -0.70 -7.35 -1.22
CA LYS A 51 -0.95 -7.86 -2.58
C LYS A 51 0.35 -7.97 -3.37
N LEU A 52 1.17 -6.92 -3.38
CA LEU A 52 2.46 -6.92 -4.08
C LEU A 52 3.41 -8.02 -3.54
N ILE A 53 3.41 -8.25 -2.23
CA ILE A 53 4.15 -9.36 -1.61
C ILE A 53 3.67 -10.71 -2.17
N LEU A 54 2.37 -10.93 -2.24
CA LEU A 54 1.80 -12.19 -2.75
C LEU A 54 2.12 -12.39 -4.24
N VAL A 55 2.08 -11.32 -5.05
CA VAL A 55 2.52 -11.37 -6.46
C VAL A 55 4.01 -11.69 -6.55
N ALA A 56 4.85 -11.03 -5.75
CA ALA A 56 6.28 -11.32 -5.69
C ALA A 56 6.54 -12.79 -5.31
N CYS A 57 5.77 -13.36 -4.36
CA CYS A 57 5.86 -14.78 -4.01
C CYS A 57 5.47 -15.71 -5.15
N ALA A 58 4.49 -15.32 -5.95
CA ALA A 58 4.07 -16.11 -7.11
C ALA A 58 5.21 -16.18 -8.14
N ILE A 59 5.87 -15.06 -8.42
CA ILE A 59 6.87 -14.95 -9.49
C ILE A 59 8.30 -15.32 -9.07
N SER A 60 8.63 -15.23 -7.78
CA SER A 60 9.99 -15.42 -7.27
C SER A 60 10.13 -16.74 -6.48
N PRO A 61 10.98 -17.68 -6.94
CA PRO A 61 11.14 -18.99 -6.30
C PRO A 61 11.92 -18.96 -4.98
N ASP A 62 12.52 -17.83 -4.60
CA ASP A 62 13.36 -17.66 -3.42
C ASP A 62 12.61 -17.14 -2.18
N VAL A 63 11.29 -16.92 -2.26
CA VAL A 63 10.54 -16.42 -1.11
C VAL A 63 10.25 -17.53 -0.11
N THR A 64 10.73 -17.37 1.12
CA THR A 64 10.51 -18.32 2.22
C THR A 64 9.32 -17.91 3.10
N ASP A 65 8.77 -18.87 3.86
CA ASP A 65 7.73 -18.63 4.86
C ASP A 65 8.11 -17.57 5.89
N GLU A 66 9.36 -17.55 6.31
CA GLU A 66 9.88 -16.59 7.28
C GLU A 66 9.91 -15.18 6.67
N THR A 67 10.38 -15.06 5.43
CA THR A 67 10.39 -13.78 4.69
C THR A 67 8.96 -13.25 4.50
N LEU A 68 8.03 -14.13 4.13
CA LEU A 68 6.62 -13.79 3.97
C LEU A 68 6.00 -13.32 5.29
N SER A 69 6.24 -14.05 6.40
CA SER A 69 5.73 -13.67 7.71
C SER A 69 6.24 -12.31 8.16
N LYS A 70 7.55 -12.04 7.98
CA LYS A 70 8.15 -10.74 8.29
C LYS A 70 7.55 -9.62 7.43
N ALA A 71 7.39 -9.88 6.13
CA ALA A 71 6.78 -8.94 5.19
C ALA A 71 5.29 -8.66 5.52
N PHE A 72 4.56 -9.60 6.13
CA PHE A 72 3.18 -9.35 6.55
C PHE A 72 3.06 -8.61 7.90
N GLN A 73 4.08 -8.69 8.76
CA GLN A 73 4.03 -8.11 10.11
C GLN A 73 4.66 -6.72 10.23
N SER A 74 5.71 -6.43 9.45
CA SER A 74 6.42 -5.15 9.58
C SER A 74 5.85 -4.11 8.62
N HIS A 75 5.09 -3.13 9.15
CA HIS A 75 4.43 -2.08 8.34
C HIS A 75 5.39 -1.31 7.44
N ASP A 76 6.58 -0.96 7.93
CA ASP A 76 7.55 -0.16 7.19
C ASP A 76 8.31 -0.98 6.13
N TYR A 77 8.37 -2.30 6.30
CA TYR A 77 9.16 -3.19 5.44
C TYR A 77 8.39 -3.67 4.20
N LYS A 78 7.05 -3.66 4.22
CA LYS A 78 6.22 -4.34 3.20
C LYS A 78 6.40 -3.74 1.81
N LEU A 79 6.32 -2.42 1.74
CA LEU A 79 6.28 -1.66 0.49
C LEU A 79 7.64 -1.64 -0.19
N GLU A 80 8.70 -1.38 0.57
CA GLU A 80 10.09 -1.44 0.11
C GLU A 80 10.45 -2.84 -0.38
N TRP A 81 10.17 -3.87 0.44
CA TRP A 81 10.48 -5.25 0.09
C TRP A 81 9.73 -5.71 -1.16
N ALA A 82 8.44 -5.38 -1.26
CA ALA A 82 7.63 -5.74 -2.42
C ALA A 82 8.14 -5.06 -3.70
N CYS A 83 8.50 -3.78 -3.64
CA CYS A 83 9.06 -3.06 -4.77
C CYS A 83 10.40 -3.66 -5.20
N ASP A 84 11.32 -3.92 -4.26
CA ASP A 84 12.61 -4.55 -4.56
C ASP A 84 12.44 -5.91 -5.25
N LYS A 85 11.53 -6.76 -4.75
CA LYS A 85 11.28 -8.08 -5.35
C LYS A 85 10.66 -7.98 -6.74
N LEU A 86 9.66 -7.11 -6.93
CA LEU A 86 9.03 -6.92 -8.24
C LEU A 86 10.01 -6.35 -9.27
N ILE A 87 10.85 -5.37 -8.89
CA ILE A 87 11.88 -4.81 -9.78
C ILE A 87 12.88 -5.87 -10.20
N ARG A 88 13.34 -6.72 -9.28
CA ARG A 88 14.27 -7.81 -9.58
C ARG A 88 13.65 -8.89 -10.46
N ALA A 89 12.37 -9.20 -10.26
CA ALA A 89 11.66 -10.18 -11.06
C ALA A 89 11.31 -9.65 -12.47
N LEU A 90 11.30 -8.32 -12.67
CA LEU A 90 10.87 -7.65 -13.89
C LEU A 90 11.85 -6.54 -14.29
N PRO A 91 13.12 -6.87 -14.60
CA PRO A 91 14.16 -5.89 -14.84
C PRO A 91 13.89 -4.96 -16.04
N ASP A 92 13.06 -5.40 -16.99
CA ASP A 92 12.71 -4.64 -18.20
C ASP A 92 11.53 -3.68 -17.99
N ALA A 93 10.90 -3.70 -16.81
CA ALA A 93 9.78 -2.82 -16.54
C ALA A 93 10.26 -1.39 -16.22
N SER A 94 10.06 -0.48 -17.19
CA SER A 94 10.55 0.89 -17.14
C SER A 94 10.03 1.73 -15.97
N GLN A 95 8.97 1.29 -15.30
CA GLN A 95 8.31 2.02 -14.20
C GLN A 95 8.80 1.63 -12.80
N GLY A 96 9.62 0.58 -12.68
CA GLY A 96 10.00 0.03 -11.37
C GLY A 96 10.77 1.00 -10.47
N LYS A 97 11.83 1.63 -10.98
CA LYS A 97 12.66 2.58 -10.20
C LYS A 97 11.93 3.87 -9.79
N PRO A 98 11.23 4.58 -10.70
CA PRO A 98 10.45 5.76 -10.31
C PRO A 98 9.39 5.45 -9.25
N LEU A 99 8.82 4.24 -9.27
CA LEU A 99 7.85 3.81 -8.27
C LEU A 99 8.52 3.57 -6.91
N GLN A 100 9.67 2.91 -6.88
CA GLN A 100 10.43 2.68 -5.64
C GLN A 100 10.81 4.00 -4.95
N GLU A 101 11.28 4.99 -5.70
CA GLU A 101 11.62 6.32 -5.17
C GLU A 101 10.41 6.99 -4.51
N LYS A 102 9.24 6.97 -5.18
CA LYS A 102 7.99 7.49 -4.61
C LYS A 102 7.55 6.74 -3.34
N VAL A 103 7.79 5.44 -3.28
CA VAL A 103 7.46 4.62 -2.10
C VAL A 103 8.35 4.97 -0.91
N GLU A 104 9.65 5.18 -1.14
CA GLU A 104 10.59 5.59 -0.09
C GLU A 104 10.26 6.98 0.45
N GLU A 105 9.88 7.93 -0.41
CA GLU A 105 9.44 9.27 0.01
C GLU A 105 8.23 9.22 0.95
N LEU A 106 7.34 8.24 0.76
CA LEU A 106 6.12 8.10 1.56
C LEU A 106 6.34 7.34 2.86
N LYS A 107 7.33 6.47 2.95
CA LYS A 107 7.50 5.54 4.07
C LYS A 107 7.57 6.22 5.43
N GLY A 108 8.42 7.25 5.57
CA GLY A 108 8.51 8.03 6.81
C GLY A 108 7.23 8.82 7.10
N LEU A 109 6.61 9.36 6.06
CA LEU A 109 5.41 10.17 6.14
C LEU A 109 4.19 9.35 6.60
N LEU A 110 4.05 8.10 6.15
CA LEU A 110 2.87 7.27 6.39
C LEU A 110 2.70 6.86 7.86
N SER A 111 3.79 6.53 8.55
CA SER A 111 3.73 6.03 9.94
C SER A 111 3.36 7.14 10.94
N GLU A 112 4.00 8.30 10.82
CA GLU A 112 3.75 9.46 11.68
C GLU A 112 2.36 10.09 11.40
N LEU A 113 1.98 10.18 10.13
CA LEU A 113 0.68 10.74 9.76
C LEU A 113 -0.48 9.82 10.15
N LYS A 114 -0.31 8.49 10.12
CA LYS A 114 -1.37 7.56 10.53
C LYS A 114 -1.81 7.78 11.97
N LEU A 115 -0.87 7.95 12.90
CA LEU A 115 -1.18 8.13 14.32
C LEU A 115 -1.87 9.46 14.59
N SER A 116 -1.33 10.55 14.04
CA SER A 116 -1.90 11.90 14.17
C SER A 116 -3.26 12.07 13.51
N CYS A 117 -3.61 11.19 12.56
CA CYS A 117 -4.89 11.21 11.85
C CYS A 117 -5.99 10.33 12.47
N LEU A 118 -5.66 9.52 13.49
CA LEU A 118 -6.59 8.59 14.13
C LEU A 118 -6.98 9.00 15.56
N TYR A 119 -6.11 9.75 16.24
CA TYR A 119 -6.26 10.00 17.66
C TYR A 119 -6.27 11.50 17.96
N VAL A 120 -7.11 11.88 18.91
CA VAL A 120 -6.96 13.16 19.60
C VAL A 120 -5.75 13.03 20.51
N ASP A 121 -4.84 14.00 20.43
CA ASP A 121 -3.60 13.99 21.21
C ASP A 121 -3.40 15.34 21.93
N TYR A 122 -2.43 15.41 22.83
CA TYR A 122 -2.04 16.64 23.52
C TYR A 122 -0.53 16.86 23.39
N ASP A 123 -0.17 18.02 22.83
CA ASP A 123 1.22 18.48 22.75
C ASP A 123 1.41 19.72 23.64
N GLU A 124 2.56 19.83 24.30
CA GLU A 124 2.83 20.90 25.27
C GLU A 124 2.94 22.29 24.62
N GLU A 125 3.35 22.38 23.35
CA GLU A 125 3.54 23.63 22.63
C GLU A 125 2.27 24.05 21.87
N ILE A 126 1.56 23.10 21.26
CA ILE A 126 0.40 23.35 20.38
C ILE A 126 -0.97 22.97 20.99
N GLY A 127 -0.99 22.34 22.16
CA GLY A 127 -2.20 21.94 22.89
C GLY A 127 -2.91 20.73 22.28
N TRP A 128 -4.24 20.66 22.45
CA TRP A 128 -5.06 19.54 21.94
C TRP A 128 -5.02 19.43 20.42
N ILE A 129 -4.51 18.34 19.87
CA ILE A 129 -4.49 18.02 18.44
C ILE A 129 -5.76 17.24 18.10
N ASP A 130 -6.54 17.75 17.14
CA ASP A 130 -7.72 17.07 16.59
C ASP A 130 -7.40 16.61 15.15
N PRO A 131 -7.63 15.33 14.82
CA PRO A 131 -7.46 14.77 13.47
C PRO A 131 -8.15 15.56 12.35
N ASN A 132 -9.17 16.35 12.66
CA ASN A 132 -9.94 17.14 11.70
C ASN A 132 -9.57 18.63 11.67
N ARG A 133 -8.46 19.04 12.32
CA ARG A 133 -8.01 20.45 12.29
C ARG A 133 -7.79 20.92 10.83
N PRO A 134 -8.09 22.19 10.50
CA PRO A 134 -7.97 22.73 9.14
C PRO A 134 -6.58 22.57 8.51
N ASN A 135 -5.53 22.51 9.33
CA ASN A 135 -4.14 22.38 8.89
C ASN A 135 -3.85 20.97 8.30
N VAL A 136 -4.66 19.97 8.66
CA VAL A 136 -4.61 18.59 8.13
C VAL A 136 -5.40 18.47 6.83
N LYS A 137 -6.43 19.31 6.62
CA LYS A 137 -7.38 19.25 5.50
C LYS A 137 -6.74 19.37 4.11
N GLY A 138 -5.82 20.31 3.91
CA GLY A 138 -5.15 20.50 2.62
C GLY A 138 -4.18 19.35 2.26
N GLY A 139 -3.57 18.73 3.28
CA GLY A 139 -2.71 17.57 3.13
C GLY A 139 -3.52 16.30 2.85
N ALA A 140 -4.53 16.02 3.66
CA ALA A 140 -5.33 14.79 3.58
C ALA A 140 -5.97 14.59 2.20
N GLN A 141 -6.62 15.61 1.64
CA GLN A 141 -7.26 15.50 0.31
C GLN A 141 -6.26 15.22 -0.81
N THR A 142 -5.15 15.94 -0.80
CA THR A 142 -4.06 15.75 -1.77
C THR A 142 -3.50 14.34 -1.67
N GLN A 143 -3.35 13.84 -0.45
CA GLN A 143 -2.76 12.54 -0.17
C GLN A 143 -3.70 11.36 -0.45
N VAL A 144 -4.99 11.44 -0.11
CA VAL A 144 -5.98 10.39 -0.47
C VAL A 144 -6.04 10.22 -1.99
N ARG A 145 -6.08 11.33 -2.73
CA ARG A 145 -6.02 11.29 -4.20
C ARG A 145 -4.70 10.71 -4.69
N TYR A 146 -3.58 11.19 -4.16
CA TYR A 146 -2.25 10.72 -4.55
C TYR A 146 -2.07 9.22 -4.31
N MET A 147 -2.53 8.68 -3.18
CA MET A 147 -2.48 7.25 -2.88
C MET A 147 -3.34 6.44 -3.85
N GLY A 148 -4.55 6.91 -4.18
CA GLY A 148 -5.38 6.28 -5.20
C GLY A 148 -4.73 6.27 -6.59
N GLU A 149 -4.05 7.36 -6.97
CA GLU A 149 -3.29 7.46 -8.23
C GLU A 149 -2.07 6.53 -8.23
N LEU A 150 -1.35 6.43 -7.11
CA LEU A 150 -0.20 5.56 -6.94
C LEU A 150 -0.60 4.08 -7.04
N ILE A 151 -1.69 3.69 -6.38
CA ILE A 151 -2.24 2.32 -6.49
C ILE A 151 -2.57 2.01 -7.95
N LYS A 152 -3.29 2.89 -8.65
CA LYS A 152 -3.64 2.69 -10.07
C LYS A 152 -2.41 2.57 -10.96
N ALA A 153 -1.43 3.45 -10.79
CA ALA A 153 -0.19 3.42 -11.57
C ALA A 153 0.58 2.11 -11.34
N THR A 154 0.59 1.63 -10.10
CA THR A 154 1.26 0.38 -9.74
C THR A 154 0.49 -0.84 -10.24
N GLU A 155 -0.84 -0.79 -10.26
CA GLU A 155 -1.69 -1.91 -10.67
C GLU A 155 -1.50 -2.26 -12.14
N GLN A 156 -1.34 -1.23 -12.98
CA GLN A 156 -1.05 -1.41 -14.39
C GLN A 156 0.26 -2.18 -14.59
N TRP A 157 1.30 -1.80 -13.84
CA TRP A 157 2.61 -2.48 -13.88
C TRP A 157 2.54 -3.93 -13.37
N VAL A 158 1.84 -4.15 -12.25
CA VAL A 158 1.73 -5.47 -11.62
C VAL A 158 0.88 -6.43 -12.44
N SER A 159 -0.17 -5.93 -13.11
CA SER A 159 -1.00 -6.73 -14.00
C SER A 159 -0.19 -7.32 -15.15
N GLU A 160 0.66 -6.51 -15.79
CA GLU A 160 1.54 -6.98 -16.87
C GLU A 160 2.45 -8.12 -16.40
N ALA A 161 3.05 -7.95 -15.21
CA ALA A 161 3.91 -8.95 -14.60
C ALA A 161 3.21 -10.27 -14.26
N TYR A 162 2.05 -10.16 -13.60
CA TYR A 162 1.30 -11.30 -13.11
C TYR A 162 0.74 -12.15 -14.25
N TRP A 163 0.24 -11.52 -15.33
CA TRP A 163 -0.26 -12.25 -16.50
C TRP A 163 0.86 -12.94 -17.29
N VAL A 164 2.04 -12.32 -17.41
CA VAL A 164 3.22 -12.98 -18.01
C VAL A 164 3.62 -14.22 -17.23
N TRP A 165 3.62 -14.16 -15.89
CA TRP A 165 3.90 -15.32 -15.06
C TRP A 165 2.82 -16.41 -15.18
N ARG A 166 1.54 -16.05 -15.10
CA ARG A 166 0.43 -17.00 -15.14
C ARG A 166 0.41 -17.78 -16.46
N GLY A 167 0.75 -17.13 -17.58
CA GLY A 167 0.88 -17.77 -18.89
C GLY A 167 1.93 -18.89 -18.93
N ARG A 168 3.02 -18.78 -18.15
CA ARG A 168 4.09 -19.79 -18.07
C ARG A 168 3.69 -21.04 -17.29
N LEU A 169 2.60 -21.00 -16.50
CA LEU A 169 2.10 -22.16 -15.75
C LEU A 169 1.07 -22.98 -16.54
N THR A 170 0.56 -22.44 -17.65
CA THR A 170 -0.45 -23.09 -18.50
C THR A 170 0.14 -23.73 -19.77
N GLU A 171 1.46 -23.65 -19.95
CA GLU A 171 2.25 -24.36 -20.97
C GLU A 171 2.88 -25.63 -20.37
#